data_AF-A0A2D6RP03-F1
#
_entry.id   AF-A0A2D6RP03-F1
#
_cell.length_a   1.000
_cell.length_b   1.000
_cell.length_c   1.000
_cell.angle_alpha   90.00
_cell.angle_beta   90.00
_cell.angle_gamma   90.00
#
_symmetry.space_group_name_H-M   'P 1'
#
loop_
_entity.id
_entity.type
_entity.pdbx_description
1 polymer ?
#
loop_
_entity_poly.entity_id
_entity_poly.type
_entity_poly.pdbx_seq_one_letter_code
_entity_poly.pdbx_strand_id
1 'polypeptide(L)'
;MEEIIQEKISADHLLYVSLKYTKTCDVITNLIIRWRKMIETSIDEIIKHAKKKKKISSIPSNPIKKIEQIKKLFKKDKNFLEVIEMYEMFRKIEELRKERIGEFRKNVNLRIFYRGKEINVNLEQLKIYADKLEKFINTTKQFLLR
;
A
#
# COMPACT_ATOMS: atom_id res chain seq x y z
N MET A 1 -16.67 1.84 -0.54
CA MET A 1 -16.16 1.90 -1.94
C MET A 1 -15.76 3.33 -2.30
N GLU A 2 -16.60 4.32 -2.01
CA GLU A 2 -16.29 5.75 -2.23
C GLU A 2 -14.98 6.19 -1.56
N GLU A 3 -14.78 5.85 -0.27
CA GLU A 3 -13.53 6.17 0.44
C GLU A 3 -12.27 5.57 -0.22
N ILE A 4 -12.35 4.33 -0.71
CA ILE A 4 -11.24 3.66 -1.41
C ILE A 4 -10.92 4.38 -2.73
N ILE A 5 -11.96 4.80 -3.47
CA ILE A 5 -11.81 5.55 -4.72
C ILE A 5 -11.24 6.94 -4.45
N GLN A 6 -11.69 7.62 -3.40
CA GLN A 6 -11.20 8.94 -3.00
C GLN A 6 -9.72 8.90 -2.59
N GLU A 7 -9.31 7.89 -1.82
CA GLU A 7 -7.91 7.68 -1.45
C GLU A 7 -7.05 7.35 -2.69
N LYS A 8 -7.56 6.54 -3.63
CA LYS A 8 -6.89 6.28 -4.92
C LYS A 8 -6.69 7.56 -5.72
N ILE A 9 -7.74 8.37 -5.93
CA ILE A 9 -7.65 9.63 -6.68
C ILE A 9 -6.64 10.57 -6.03
N SER A 10 -6.67 10.68 -4.71
CA SER A 10 -5.74 11.51 -3.95
C SER A 10 -4.29 11.03 -4.10
N ALA A 11 -4.07 9.71 -4.08
CA ALA A 11 -2.75 9.11 -4.25
C ALA A 11 -2.25 9.24 -5.70
N ASP A 12 -3.10 9.05 -6.71
CA ASP A 12 -2.77 9.21 -8.12
C ASP A 12 -2.40 10.66 -8.43
N HIS A 13 -3.17 11.62 -7.90
CA HIS A 13 -2.85 13.05 -8.03
C HIS A 13 -1.52 13.38 -7.35
N LEU A 14 -1.32 12.91 -6.11
CA LEU A 14 -0.07 13.13 -5.39
C LEU A 14 1.12 12.52 -6.14
N LEU A 15 0.99 11.30 -6.67
CA LEU A 15 2.01 10.65 -7.49
C LEU A 15 2.27 11.44 -8.78
N TYR A 16 1.24 11.89 -9.49
CA TYR A 16 1.41 12.65 -10.74
C TYR A 16 2.08 14.02 -10.52
N VAL A 17 1.69 14.74 -9.47
CA VAL A 17 2.35 16.00 -9.08
C VAL A 17 3.78 15.74 -8.59
N SER A 18 3.97 14.64 -7.87
CA SER A 18 5.27 14.14 -7.44
C SER A 18 6.19 13.83 -8.62
N LEU A 19 5.71 13.11 -9.63
CA LEU A 19 6.50 12.81 -10.83
C LEU A 19 6.98 14.07 -11.57
N LYS A 20 6.29 15.20 -11.44
CA LYS A 20 6.72 16.50 -12.01
C LYS A 20 7.61 17.33 -11.08
N TYR A 21 7.47 17.23 -9.76
CA TYR A 21 8.09 18.17 -8.80
C TYR A 21 8.67 17.56 -7.52
N THR A 22 8.65 16.23 -7.33
CA THR A 22 9.20 15.60 -6.11
C THR A 22 10.68 15.88 -6.03
N LYS A 23 11.00 16.67 -5.02
CA LYS A 23 12.35 17.05 -4.68
C LYS A 23 12.71 16.62 -3.26
N THR A 24 11.80 16.02 -2.50
CA THR A 24 12.04 15.67 -1.09
C THR A 24 11.55 14.28 -0.74
N CYS A 25 12.23 13.65 0.21
CA CYS A 25 11.86 12.34 0.74
C CYS A 25 10.58 12.39 1.58
N ASP A 26 10.16 13.58 2.04
CA ASP A 26 8.90 13.76 2.77
C ASP A 26 7.68 13.48 1.89
N VAL A 27 7.72 13.93 0.64
CA VAL A 27 6.65 13.65 -0.32
C VAL A 27 6.54 12.15 -0.59
N ILE A 28 7.68 11.46 -0.73
CA ILE A 28 7.74 9.99 -0.88
C ILE A 28 7.12 9.31 0.35
N THR A 29 7.51 9.73 1.55
CA THR A 29 7.00 9.19 2.82
C THR A 29 5.49 9.40 2.94
N ASN A 30 5.01 10.61 2.63
CA ASN A 30 3.58 10.95 2.65
C ASN A 30 2.77 10.11 1.66
N LEU A 31 3.29 9.86 0.46
CA LEU A 31 2.64 8.99 -0.51
C LEU A 31 2.54 7.55 -0.01
N ILE A 32 3.61 7.01 0.58
CA ILE A 32 3.59 5.68 1.21
C ILE A 32 2.55 5.61 2.34
N ILE A 33 2.43 6.65 3.16
CA ILE A 33 1.42 6.73 4.24
C ILE A 33 0.00 6.72 3.67
N ARG A 34 -0.26 7.42 2.56
CA ARG A 34 -1.58 7.39 1.88
C ARG A 34 -1.89 6.01 1.32
N TRP A 35 -0.92 5.38 0.66
CA TRP A 35 -1.09 4.00 0.18
C TRP A 35 -1.30 3.00 1.31
N ARG A 36 -0.61 3.15 2.45
CA ARG A 36 -0.86 2.37 3.67
C ARG A 36 -2.34 2.44 4.06
N LYS A 37 -2.88 3.65 4.17
CA LYS A 37 -4.27 3.88 4.56
C LYS A 37 -5.26 3.28 3.55
N MET A 38 -5.01 3.46 2.25
CA MET A 38 -5.83 2.86 1.19
C MET A 38 -5.87 1.33 1.28
N ILE A 39 -4.72 0.68 1.50
CA ILE A 39 -4.64 -0.78 1.65
C ILE A 39 -5.36 -1.22 2.93
N GLU A 40 -5.17 -0.51 4.04
CA GLU A 40 -5.81 -0.81 5.32
C GLU A 40 -7.34 -0.74 5.23
N THR A 41 -7.88 0.33 4.67
CA THR A 41 -9.32 0.47 4.42
C THR A 41 -9.83 -0.65 3.50
N SER A 42 -9.07 -1.00 2.46
CA SER A 42 -9.44 -2.09 1.55
C SER A 42 -9.49 -3.45 2.26
N ILE A 43 -8.50 -3.74 3.11
CA ILE A 43 -8.47 -4.95 3.94
C ILE A 43 -9.70 -5.02 4.85
N ASP A 44 -10.04 -3.91 5.50
CA ASP A 44 -11.18 -3.87 6.42
C ASP A 44 -12.51 -4.12 5.70
N GLU A 45 -12.72 -3.51 4.55
CA GLU A 45 -13.92 -3.75 3.74
C GLU A 45 -14.00 -5.18 3.19
N ILE A 46 -12.88 -5.74 2.74
CA ILE A 46 -12.81 -7.14 2.29
C ILE A 46 -13.18 -8.10 3.43
N ILE A 47 -12.66 -7.89 4.63
CA ILE A 47 -12.94 -8.76 5.79
C ILE A 47 -14.42 -8.65 6.19
N LYS A 48 -14.98 -7.43 6.24
CA LYS A 48 -16.41 -7.22 6.50
C LYS A 48 -17.27 -7.95 5.46
N HIS A 49 -16.95 -7.80 4.17
CA HIS A 49 -17.67 -8.48 3.09
C HIS A 49 -17.55 -10.00 3.17
N ALA A 50 -16.35 -10.51 3.43
CA ALA A 50 -16.10 -11.94 3.59
C ALA A 50 -16.90 -12.53 4.77
N LYS A 51 -17.02 -11.78 5.88
CA LYS A 51 -17.86 -12.18 7.02
C LYS A 51 -19.34 -12.19 6.64
N LYS A 52 -19.84 -11.14 5.97
CA LYS A 52 -21.23 -11.06 5.49
C LYS A 52 -21.58 -12.23 4.56
N LYS A 53 -20.66 -12.62 3.68
CA LYS A 53 -20.78 -13.77 2.78
C LYS A 53 -20.44 -15.12 3.43
N LYS A 54 -20.25 -15.18 4.75
CA LYS A 54 -19.90 -16.38 5.52
C LYS A 54 -18.62 -17.10 5.04
N LYS A 55 -17.72 -16.41 4.32
CA LYS A 55 -16.40 -16.93 3.92
C LYS A 55 -15.41 -17.02 5.09
N ILE A 56 -15.66 -16.27 6.17
CA ILE A 56 -14.88 -16.29 7.42
C ILE A 56 -15.81 -16.37 8.63
N SER A 57 -15.33 -16.98 9.71
CA SER A 57 -16.12 -17.19 10.94
C SER A 57 -16.22 -15.96 11.83
N SER A 58 -15.23 -15.06 11.83
CA SER A 58 -15.24 -13.83 12.62
C SER A 58 -14.34 -12.76 12.00
N ILE A 59 -14.54 -11.51 12.38
CA ILE A 59 -13.68 -10.39 12.00
C ILE A 59 -12.51 -10.35 12.99
N PRO A 60 -11.25 -10.47 12.53
CA PRO A 60 -10.10 -10.40 13.44
C PRO A 60 -9.94 -8.99 14.05
N SER A 61 -9.64 -8.94 15.35
CA SER A 61 -9.49 -7.67 16.09
C SER A 61 -8.12 -7.00 15.92
N ASN A 62 -7.04 -7.79 15.74
CA ASN A 62 -5.68 -7.27 15.58
C ASN A 62 -5.26 -7.20 14.09
N PRO A 63 -4.59 -6.12 13.65
CA PRO A 63 -4.01 -5.99 12.31
C PRO A 63 -3.21 -7.19 11.78
N ILE A 64 -2.42 -7.88 12.61
CA ILE A 64 -1.64 -9.06 12.19
C ILE A 64 -2.59 -10.19 11.76
N LYS A 65 -3.61 -10.47 12.57
CA LYS A 65 -4.60 -11.50 12.25
C LYS A 65 -5.44 -11.11 11.02
N LYS A 66 -5.71 -9.82 10.81
CA LYS A 66 -6.34 -9.33 9.58
C LYS A 66 -5.48 -9.65 8.34
N ILE A 67 -4.18 -9.38 8.42
CA ILE A 67 -3.22 -9.70 7.34
C ILE A 67 -3.20 -11.21 7.05
N GLU A 68 -3.08 -12.06 8.08
CA GLU A 68 -3.10 -13.51 7.91
C GLU A 68 -4.39 -14.01 7.24
N GLN A 69 -5.53 -13.47 7.68
CA GLN A 69 -6.83 -13.83 7.11
C GLN A 69 -6.93 -13.44 5.63
N ILE A 70 -6.46 -12.25 5.29
CA ILE A 70 -6.40 -11.76 3.91
C ILE A 70 -5.48 -12.63 3.06
N LYS A 71 -4.27 -12.95 3.53
CA LYS A 71 -3.34 -13.85 2.82
C LYS A 71 -4.00 -15.21 2.53
N LYS A 72 -4.80 -15.74 3.46
CA LYS A 72 -5.57 -16.98 3.24
C LYS A 72 -6.66 -16.82 2.18
N LEU A 73 -7.42 -15.73 2.21
CA LEU A 73 -8.49 -15.45 1.25
C LEU A 73 -7.97 -15.30 -0.18
N PHE A 74 -6.80 -14.68 -0.35
CA PHE A 74 -6.21 -14.38 -1.66
C PHE A 74 -4.95 -15.23 -1.95
N LYS A 75 -4.83 -16.42 -1.35
CA LYS A 75 -3.64 -17.29 -1.45
C LYS A 75 -3.19 -17.63 -2.88
N LYS A 76 -4.08 -17.51 -3.87
CA LYS A 76 -3.78 -17.79 -5.28
C LYS A 76 -3.41 -16.53 -6.08
N ASP A 77 -3.66 -15.34 -5.55
CA ASP A 77 -3.40 -14.08 -6.23
C ASP A 77 -2.03 -13.53 -5.77
N LYS A 78 -1.00 -13.81 -6.55
CA LYS A 78 0.38 -13.40 -6.24
C LYS A 78 0.52 -11.88 -6.13
N ASN A 79 -0.13 -11.12 -7.01
CA ASN A 79 -0.04 -9.66 -6.99
C ASN A 79 -0.66 -9.10 -5.71
N PHE A 80 -1.79 -9.66 -5.30
CA PHE A 80 -2.42 -9.29 -4.04
C PHE A 80 -1.50 -9.57 -2.86
N LEU A 81 -0.87 -10.75 -2.81
CA LEU A 81 0.05 -11.11 -1.73
C LEU A 81 1.28 -10.18 -1.68
N GLU A 82 1.86 -9.81 -2.82
CA GLU A 82 2.96 -8.84 -2.89
C GLU A 82 2.57 -7.47 -2.31
N VAL A 83 1.34 -7.00 -2.58
CA VAL A 83 0.85 -5.73 -2.01
C VAL A 83 0.66 -5.84 -0.49
N ILE A 84 0.25 -7.00 0.02
CA ILE A 84 0.16 -7.23 1.45
C ILE A 84 1.54 -7.26 2.12
N GLU A 85 2.56 -7.80 1.44
CA GLU A 85 3.95 -7.72 1.94
C GLU A 85 4.48 -6.28 1.93
N MET A 86 4.19 -5.51 0.88
CA MET A 86 4.50 -4.08 0.84
C MET A 86 3.81 -3.31 1.98
N TYR A 87 2.54 -3.63 2.26
CA TYR A 87 1.79 -3.04 3.35
C TYR A 87 2.44 -3.27 4.72
N GLU A 88 3.01 -4.46 4.97
CA GLU A 88 3.74 -4.75 6.22
C GLU A 88 4.95 -3.82 6.42
N MET A 89 5.62 -3.39 5.35
CA MET A 89 6.66 -2.37 5.41
C MET A 89 6.05 -0.98 5.62
N PHE A 90 5.03 -0.63 4.82
CA PHE A 90 4.39 0.69 4.87
C PHE A 90 3.84 1.02 6.26
N ARG A 91 3.31 0.03 6.98
CA ARG A 91 2.86 0.19 8.37
C ARG A 91 3.92 0.72 9.32
N LYS A 92 5.19 0.39 9.06
CA LYS A 92 6.32 0.77 9.90
C LYS A 92 7.11 1.96 9.34
N ILE A 93 6.69 2.54 8.21
CA ILE A 93 7.49 3.51 7.46
C ILE A 93 7.95 4.70 8.29
N GLU A 94 7.15 5.13 9.26
CA GLU A 94 7.46 6.26 10.15
C GLU A 94 8.60 5.93 11.12
N GLU A 95 8.66 4.68 11.60
CA GLU A 95 9.62 4.18 12.61
C GLU A 95 10.91 3.61 12.00
N LEU A 96 10.88 3.14 10.76
CA LEU A 96 12.04 2.50 10.14
C LEU A 96 13.22 3.46 10.00
N ARG A 97 14.45 2.95 10.13
CA ARG A 97 15.64 3.73 9.76
C ARG A 97 15.57 4.09 8.27
N LYS A 98 15.83 5.36 7.98
CA LYS A 98 15.73 5.95 6.65
C LYS A 98 16.95 6.83 6.37
N GLU A 99 17.44 6.81 5.15
CA GLU A 99 18.44 7.75 4.63
C GLU A 99 17.81 8.55 3.48
N ARG A 100 18.03 9.87 3.51
CA ARG A 100 17.52 10.81 2.51
C ARG A 100 18.65 11.14 1.54
N ILE A 101 18.45 10.86 0.26
CA ILE A 101 19.49 11.00 -0.76
C ILE A 101 18.96 11.87 -1.91
N GLY A 102 19.77 12.82 -2.37
CA GLY A 102 19.49 13.56 -3.60
C GLY A 102 18.30 14.52 -3.53
N GLU A 103 17.94 15.00 -2.33
CA GLU A 103 16.90 16.03 -2.18
C GLU A 103 17.25 17.28 -3.00
N PHE A 104 16.21 17.96 -3.49
CA PHE A 104 16.24 19.14 -4.35
C PHE A 104 16.86 18.90 -5.74
N ARG A 105 17.07 17.63 -6.13
CA ARG A 105 17.60 17.21 -7.43
C ARG A 105 16.69 16.14 -8.07
N LYS A 106 16.93 15.81 -9.35
CA LYS A 106 16.14 14.82 -10.11
C LYS A 106 16.22 13.39 -9.54
N ASN A 107 17.26 13.08 -8.76
CA ASN A 107 17.56 11.74 -8.29
C ASN A 107 17.24 11.58 -6.79
N VAL A 108 16.08 12.09 -6.36
CA VAL A 108 15.62 11.89 -4.98
C VAL A 108 15.37 10.41 -4.73
N ASN A 109 15.92 9.90 -3.63
CA ASN A 109 15.80 8.51 -3.22
C ASN A 109 15.67 8.44 -1.69
N LEU A 110 14.60 7.82 -1.23
CA LEU A 110 14.41 7.43 0.15
C LEU A 110 14.91 5.99 0.32
N ARG A 111 16.06 5.82 0.97
CA ARG A 111 16.60 4.48 1.28
C ARG A 111 16.06 4.04 2.64
N ILE A 112 15.35 2.92 2.64
CA ILE A 112 14.68 2.35 3.82
C ILE A 112 15.39 1.06 4.23
N PHE A 113 15.67 0.89 5.51
CA PHE A 113 16.25 -0.34 6.04
C PHE A 113 15.13 -1.20 6.66
N TYR A 114 14.80 -2.32 6.02
CA TYR A 114 13.71 -3.20 6.45
C TYR A 114 14.10 -4.68 6.35
N ARG A 115 13.95 -5.43 7.45
CA ARG A 115 14.28 -6.88 7.53
C ARG A 115 15.70 -7.22 7.04
N GLY A 116 16.69 -6.42 7.42
CA GLY A 116 18.08 -6.62 7.01
C GLY A 116 18.38 -6.30 5.55
N LYS A 117 17.39 -5.76 4.81
CA LYS A 117 17.55 -5.33 3.42
C LYS A 117 17.46 -3.82 3.32
N GLU A 118 18.13 -3.31 2.30
CA GLU A 118 18.01 -1.92 1.88
C GLU A 118 17.04 -1.83 0.72
N ILE A 119 16.09 -0.90 0.83
CA ILE A 119 15.03 -0.69 -0.15
C ILE A 119 15.14 0.75 -0.61
N ASN A 120 15.49 0.94 -1.88
CA ASN A 120 15.55 2.26 -2.51
C ASN A 120 14.18 2.64 -3.05
N VAL A 121 13.60 3.72 -2.54
CA VAL A 121 12.33 4.25 -3.02
C VAL A 121 12.59 5.57 -3.73
N ASN A 122 12.75 5.47 -5.03
CA ASN A 122 12.83 6.59 -5.98
C ASN A 122 11.55 6.67 -6.82
N LEU A 123 11.48 7.60 -7.77
CA LEU A 123 10.30 7.78 -8.62
C LEU A 123 9.94 6.54 -9.46
N GLU A 124 10.94 5.79 -9.95
CA GLU A 124 10.68 4.56 -10.72
C GLU A 124 10.05 3.49 -9.83
N GLN A 125 10.58 3.30 -8.62
CA GLN A 125 10.03 2.36 -7.66
C GLN A 125 8.60 2.75 -7.25
N LEU A 126 8.32 4.05 -7.10
CA LEU A 126 6.96 4.53 -6.83
C LEU A 126 5.97 4.21 -7.97
N LYS A 127 6.40 4.29 -9.23
CA LYS A 127 5.56 3.86 -10.37
C LYS A 127 5.24 2.36 -10.29
N ILE A 128 6.25 1.53 -10.00
CA ILE A 128 6.06 0.09 -9.84
C ILE A 128 5.07 -0.20 -8.69
N TYR A 129 5.16 0.54 -7.58
CA TYR A 129 4.20 0.42 -6.49
C TYR A 129 2.79 0.83 -6.91
N ALA A 130 2.65 1.92 -7.66
CA ALA A 130 1.36 2.37 -8.17
C ALA A 130 0.69 1.32 -9.06
N ASP A 131 1.42 0.71 -10.00
CA ASP A 131 0.88 -0.33 -10.89
C ASP A 131 0.40 -1.56 -10.11
N LYS A 132 1.13 -1.96 -9.05
CA LYS A 132 0.71 -3.05 -8.16
C LYS A 132 -0.56 -2.69 -7.39
N LEU A 133 -0.62 -1.46 -6.89
CA LEU A 133 -1.78 -0.97 -6.14
C LEU A 133 -3.02 -0.86 -7.02
N GLU A 134 -2.88 -0.47 -8.29
CA GLU A 134 -4.00 -0.44 -9.24
C GLU A 134 -4.61 -1.83 -9.43
N LYS A 135 -3.77 -2.85 -9.65
CA LYS A 135 -4.22 -4.26 -9.75
C LYS A 135 -4.89 -4.73 -8.47
N PHE A 136 -4.32 -4.40 -7.30
CA PHE A 136 -4.91 -4.70 -6.00
C PHE A 136 -6.30 -4.07 -5.82
N ILE A 137 -6.48 -2.80 -6.21
CA ILE A 137 -7.78 -2.12 -6.13
C ILE A 137 -8.79 -2.77 -7.08
N ASN A 138 -8.37 -3.14 -8.29
CA ASN A 138 -9.24 -3.84 -9.23
C ASN A 138 -9.72 -5.19 -8.68
N THR A 139 -8.81 -6.00 -8.12
CA THR A 139 -9.17 -7.25 -7.43
C THR A 139 -10.10 -7.00 -6.24
N THR A 140 -9.81 -5.98 -5.43
CA THR A 140 -10.65 -5.58 -4.29
C THR A 140 -12.07 -5.24 -4.74
N LYS A 141 -12.21 -4.40 -5.77
CA LYS A 141 -13.51 -4.02 -6.35
C LYS A 141 -14.28 -5.24 -6.84
N GLN A 142 -13.64 -6.12 -7.60
CA GLN A 142 -14.27 -7.35 -8.10
C GLN A 142 -14.73 -8.26 -6.95
N PHE A 143 -13.95 -8.36 -5.87
CA PHE A 143 -14.32 -9.17 -4.71
C PHE A 143 -15.53 -8.60 -3.96
N LEU A 144 -15.59 -7.26 -3.79
CA LEU A 144 -16.68 -6.59 -3.07
C LEU A 144 -18.00 -6.57 -3.85
N LEU A 145 -17.94 -6.59 -5.19
CA LEU A 145 -19.13 -6.63 -6.05
C LEU A 145 -19.76 -8.03 -6.15
N ARG A 146 -19.02 -9.10 -5.83
CA ARG A 146 -19.50 -10.49 -5.82
C ARG A 146 -20.14 -10.86 -4.48
#